data_AF-A0A925JNX0-F1
#
_entry.id   AF-A0A925JNX0-F1
#
_cell.length_a   1.000
_cell.length_b   1.000
_cell.length_c   1.000
_cell.angle_alpha   90.00
_cell.angle_beta   90.00
_cell.angle_gamma   90.00
#
_symmetry.space_group_name_H-M   'P 1'
#
loop_
_entity.id
_entity.type
_entity.pdbx_description
1 polymer ?
#
loop_
_entity_poly.entity_id
_entity_poly.type
_entity_poly.pdbx_seq_one_letter_code
_entity_poly.pdbx_strand_id
1 'polypeptide(L)'
;MTKSVLLAGVLFGFLPVRREAYGQLAESDTAFLRKSLAYATDLYTQAIGVHSSLYNGSQHVGYDPHVRSHPYLESDDWQAGSVRYDGVWYRDVSALYDIVGDELIIQHYNRGFEIQLLREKISHFSLPNHTFVRLVPDSTNAALRAGFYDQLYDGKVAVLAKRTKIVEESTT
;
A
#
# COMPACT_ATOMS: atom_id res chain seq x y z
N MET A 1 5.48 2.25 -88.37
CA MET A 1 4.88 1.39 -87.34
C MET A 1 5.96 1.10 -86.31
N THR A 2 6.00 1.82 -85.18
CA THR A 2 5.45 1.44 -83.84
C THR A 2 6.26 0.31 -83.19
N LYS A 3 6.77 0.39 -81.95
CA LYS A 3 6.41 1.17 -80.76
C LYS A 3 7.61 1.23 -79.80
N SER A 4 7.79 2.37 -79.14
CA SER A 4 8.63 2.56 -77.96
C SER A 4 7.88 2.05 -76.71
N VAL A 5 8.59 1.41 -75.78
CA VAL A 5 8.06 1.07 -74.44
C VAL A 5 9.01 1.67 -73.41
N LEU A 6 8.51 2.66 -72.67
CA LEU A 6 9.12 3.27 -71.50
C LEU A 6 8.67 2.48 -70.27
N LEU A 7 9.63 1.98 -69.49
CA LEU A 7 9.36 1.34 -68.19
C LEU A 7 9.56 2.36 -67.08
N ALA A 8 8.45 2.85 -66.50
CA ALA A 8 8.47 3.74 -65.35
C ALA A 8 8.60 2.93 -64.06
N GLY A 9 9.78 2.97 -63.42
CA GLY A 9 9.98 2.42 -62.09
C GLY A 9 9.48 3.39 -61.01
N VAL A 10 8.48 2.98 -60.24
CA VAL A 10 8.02 3.72 -59.06
C VAL A 10 8.83 3.26 -57.84
N LEU A 11 9.63 4.16 -57.27
CA LEU A 11 10.39 3.93 -56.04
C LEU A 11 9.48 4.25 -54.83
N PHE A 12 9.10 3.24 -54.06
CA PHE A 12 8.39 3.43 -52.79
C PHE A 12 9.39 3.81 -51.70
N GLY A 13 9.53 5.12 -51.43
CA GLY A 13 10.33 5.62 -50.33
C GLY A 13 9.61 5.46 -48.99
N PHE A 14 10.16 4.63 -48.10
CA PHE A 14 9.74 4.56 -46.69
C PHE A 14 10.37 5.74 -45.93
N LEU A 15 9.60 6.77 -45.60
CA LEU A 15 10.01 7.86 -44.71
C LEU A 15 9.76 7.44 -43.26
N PRO A 16 10.80 7.29 -42.40
CA PRO A 16 10.58 7.06 -40.98
C PRO A 16 10.08 8.37 -40.36
N VAL A 17 8.82 8.39 -39.95
CA VAL A 17 8.25 9.47 -39.13
C VAL A 17 8.99 9.45 -37.79
N ARG A 18 9.85 10.44 -37.55
CA ARG A 18 10.44 10.67 -36.22
C ARG A 18 9.32 11.17 -35.32
N ARG A 19 8.79 10.30 -34.47
CA ARG A 19 7.96 10.72 -33.33
C ARG A 19 8.90 11.38 -32.32
N GLU A 20 8.91 12.70 -32.28
CA GLU A 20 9.43 13.39 -31.12
C GLU A 20 8.48 13.10 -29.94
N ALA A 21 8.98 12.33 -28.98
CA ALA A 21 8.29 12.12 -27.72
C ALA A 21 8.53 13.36 -26.86
N TYR A 22 7.53 14.23 -26.76
CA TYR A 22 7.54 15.30 -25.76
C TYR A 22 7.37 14.65 -24.38
N GLY A 23 8.46 14.57 -23.62
CA GLY A 23 8.39 14.30 -22.19
C GLY A 23 7.69 15.47 -21.51
N GLN A 24 6.72 15.19 -20.64
CA GLN A 24 6.06 16.24 -19.86
C GLN A 24 7.12 16.96 -19.02
N LEU A 25 7.19 18.29 -19.15
CA LEU A 25 7.92 19.14 -18.22
C LEU A 25 7.19 19.05 -16.87
N ALA A 26 7.60 18.13 -16.01
CA ALA A 26 7.25 18.23 -14.60
C ALA A 26 7.91 19.52 -14.11
N GLU A 27 7.12 20.55 -13.78
CA GLU A 27 7.65 21.79 -13.22
C GLU A 27 8.60 21.44 -12.08
N SER A 28 9.87 21.84 -12.24
CA SER A 28 10.96 21.51 -11.33
C SER A 28 10.57 21.78 -9.88
N ASP A 29 9.82 22.86 -9.68
CA ASP A 29 9.45 23.37 -8.36
C ASP A 29 8.46 22.45 -7.65
N THR A 30 7.50 21.85 -8.37
CA THR A 30 6.53 20.93 -7.75
C THR A 30 7.16 19.59 -7.40
N ALA A 31 7.98 19.04 -8.31
CA ALA A 31 8.65 17.76 -8.08
C ALA A 31 9.73 17.87 -6.99
N PHE A 32 10.53 18.94 -7.02
CA PHE A 32 11.54 19.23 -6.01
C PHE A 32 10.91 19.50 -4.64
N LEU A 33 9.86 20.32 -4.56
CA LEU A 33 9.15 20.59 -3.31
C LEU A 33 8.59 19.31 -2.68
N ARG A 34 7.93 18.45 -3.47
CA ARG A 34 7.42 17.15 -2.98
C ARG A 34 8.54 16.27 -2.45
N LYS A 35 9.67 16.21 -3.15
CA LYS A 35 10.83 15.43 -2.72
C LYS A 35 11.44 15.97 -1.42
N SER A 36 11.61 17.29 -1.32
CA SER A 36 12.13 17.96 -0.13
C SER A 36 11.21 17.80 1.09
N LEU A 37 9.89 17.90 0.88
CA LEU A 37 8.90 17.66 1.94
C LEU A 37 8.91 16.20 2.42
N ALA A 38 8.95 15.25 1.49
CA ALA A 38 9.03 13.83 1.82
C ALA A 38 10.31 13.51 2.60
N TYR A 39 11.45 14.08 2.18
CA TYR A 39 12.73 13.92 2.86
C TYR A 39 12.73 14.52 4.26
N ALA A 40 12.20 15.74 4.43
CA ALA A 40 12.09 16.37 5.74
C ALA A 40 11.19 15.57 6.70
N THR A 41 10.10 14.99 6.18
CA THR A 41 9.21 14.12 6.96
C THR A 41 9.93 12.84 7.38
N ASP A 42 10.66 12.20 6.45
CA ASP A 42 11.41 10.98 6.71
C ASP A 42 12.51 11.19 7.78
N LEU A 43 13.29 12.28 7.64
CA LEU A 43 14.28 12.69 8.64
C LEU A 43 13.65 12.94 10.01
N TYR A 44 12.51 13.65 10.06
CA TYR A 44 11.79 13.89 11.30
C TYR A 44 11.35 12.58 11.94
N THR A 45 10.71 11.68 11.19
CA THR A 45 10.27 10.38 11.71
C THR A 45 11.43 9.52 12.19
N GLN A 46 12.57 9.53 11.50
CA GLN A 46 13.77 8.82 11.94
C GLN A 46 14.36 9.43 13.23
N ALA A 47 14.38 10.76 13.35
CA ALA A 47 14.93 11.45 14.51
C ALA A 47 14.07 11.29 15.78
N ILE A 48 12.75 11.21 15.64
CA ILE A 48 11.81 11.08 16.77
C ILE A 48 11.88 9.68 17.40
N GLY A 49 12.20 8.65 16.60
CA GLY A 49 12.50 7.29 17.06
C GLY A 49 11.49 6.75 18.07
N VAL A 50 11.93 6.64 19.33
CA VAL A 50 11.22 6.04 20.48
C VAL A 50 10.01 6.85 20.95
N HIS A 51 9.93 8.14 20.62
CA HIS A 51 8.79 9.01 20.94
C HIS A 51 7.82 9.16 19.77
N SER A 52 7.94 8.29 18.76
CA SER A 52 7.08 8.34 17.59
C SER A 52 5.62 8.12 17.99
N SER A 53 4.74 8.93 17.41
CA SER A 53 3.29 8.77 17.62
C SER A 53 2.78 7.40 17.19
N LEU A 54 3.53 6.69 16.35
CA LEU A 54 3.27 5.31 15.95
C LEU A 54 3.15 4.36 17.15
N TYR A 55 3.90 4.58 18.23
CA TYR A 55 3.94 3.66 19.37
C TYR A 55 2.89 3.95 20.47
N ASN A 56 1.91 4.81 20.19
CA ASN A 56 0.85 5.18 21.13
C ASN A 56 -0.41 4.28 21.05
N GLY A 57 -0.24 3.04 20.61
CA GLY A 57 -1.31 2.03 20.59
C GLY A 57 -1.45 1.28 21.91
N SER A 58 -2.38 0.33 21.97
CA SER A 58 -2.50 -0.59 23.11
C SER A 58 -1.50 -1.75 22.97
N GLN A 59 -1.06 -2.32 24.09
CA GLN A 59 -0.27 -3.55 24.06
C GLN A 59 -1.12 -4.69 23.48
N HIS A 60 -0.56 -5.44 22.52
CA HIS A 60 -1.18 -6.66 22.01
C HIS A 60 -0.96 -7.80 23.00
N VAL A 61 -2.04 -8.50 23.36
CA VAL A 61 -2.04 -9.56 24.39
C VAL A 61 -1.89 -10.96 23.78
N GLY A 62 -2.00 -11.10 22.45
CA GLY A 62 -1.90 -12.37 21.75
C GLY A 62 -3.18 -13.21 21.85
N TYR A 63 -3.16 -14.37 21.18
CA TYR A 63 -4.21 -15.39 21.22
C TYR A 63 -3.80 -16.56 22.12
N ASP A 64 -4.76 -17.41 22.47
CA ASP A 64 -4.49 -18.64 23.22
C ASP A 64 -3.49 -19.53 22.44
N PRO A 65 -2.38 -19.97 23.05
CA PRO A 65 -1.40 -20.82 22.38
C PRO A 65 -1.94 -22.20 21.93
N HIS A 66 -3.12 -22.63 22.40
CA HIS A 66 -3.77 -23.87 21.96
C HIS A 66 -4.51 -23.74 20.63
N VAL A 67 -4.59 -22.54 20.06
CA VAL A 67 -5.14 -22.35 18.71
C VAL A 67 -4.21 -23.03 17.70
N ARG A 68 -4.74 -23.97 16.90
CA ARG A 68 -3.97 -24.77 15.91
C ARG A 68 -3.41 -23.95 14.73
N SER A 69 -3.74 -22.67 14.62
CA SER A 69 -3.34 -21.77 13.53
C SER A 69 -3.14 -20.35 14.05
N HIS A 70 -2.61 -19.45 13.22
CA HIS A 70 -2.47 -18.03 13.57
C HIS A 70 -3.64 -17.18 13.05
N PRO A 71 -3.98 -16.06 13.69
CA PRO A 71 -5.02 -15.13 13.21
C PRO A 71 -4.55 -14.25 12.04
N TYR A 72 -3.26 -14.22 11.76
CA TYR A 72 -2.67 -13.25 10.83
C TYR A 72 -2.90 -13.58 9.34
N LEU A 73 -2.81 -12.54 8.50
CA LEU A 73 -2.83 -12.63 7.05
C LEU A 73 -1.58 -13.36 6.52
N GLU A 74 -1.81 -14.45 5.77
CA GLU A 74 -0.80 -15.29 5.08
C GLU A 74 0.23 -16.01 5.97
N SER A 75 0.91 -15.32 6.88
CA SER A 75 1.94 -15.87 7.78
C SER A 75 1.86 -15.24 9.18
N ASP A 76 2.40 -15.92 10.19
CA ASP A 76 2.69 -15.40 11.52
C ASP A 76 4.09 -14.80 11.67
N ASP A 77 4.89 -14.81 10.60
CA ASP A 77 6.15 -14.10 10.54
C ASP A 77 5.94 -12.58 10.45
N TRP A 78 6.77 -11.83 11.18
CA TRP A 78 6.82 -10.38 11.07
C TRP A 78 7.25 -9.92 9.68
N GLN A 79 6.45 -9.05 9.08
CA GLN A 79 6.68 -8.56 7.73
C GLN A 79 7.04 -7.08 7.76
N ALA A 80 8.01 -6.67 6.93
CA ALA A 80 8.30 -5.26 6.72
C ALA A 80 7.18 -4.63 5.88
N GLY A 81 6.54 -3.60 6.43
CA GLY A 81 5.43 -2.90 5.82
C GLY A 81 5.54 -1.38 5.92
N SER A 82 4.49 -0.69 5.51
CA SER A 82 4.34 0.76 5.71
C SER A 82 2.95 1.06 6.24
N VAL A 83 2.81 2.12 7.04
CA VAL A 83 1.52 2.54 7.59
C VAL A 83 1.39 4.05 7.56
N ARG A 84 0.23 4.54 7.13
CA ARG A 84 -0.13 5.95 7.24
C ARG A 84 -0.99 6.15 8.48
N TYR A 85 -0.31 6.54 9.56
CA TYR A 85 -0.86 6.69 10.90
C TYR A 85 -0.93 8.17 11.29
N ASP A 86 -2.12 8.65 11.61
CA ASP A 86 -2.40 10.05 12.00
C ASP A 86 -1.89 11.06 10.94
N GLY A 87 -2.07 10.70 9.66
CA GLY A 87 -1.65 11.50 8.51
C GLY A 87 -0.18 11.35 8.10
N VAL A 88 0.67 10.74 8.94
CA VAL A 88 2.11 10.55 8.71
C VAL A 88 2.41 9.15 8.17
N TRP A 89 3.32 9.06 7.19
CA TRP A 89 3.80 7.77 6.68
C TRP A 89 4.98 7.26 7.50
N TYR A 90 4.85 6.04 8.00
CA TYR A 90 5.93 5.26 8.61
C TYR A 90 6.27 4.11 7.67
N ARG A 91 7.55 3.96 7.36
CA ARG A 91 8.09 2.94 6.45
C ARG A 91 8.92 1.92 7.22
N ASP A 92 9.15 0.78 6.60
CA ASP A 92 9.94 -0.33 7.15
C ASP A 92 9.50 -0.75 8.56
N VAL A 93 8.18 -0.73 8.78
CA VAL A 93 7.56 -1.08 10.05
C VAL A 93 7.40 -2.60 10.09
N SER A 94 7.99 -3.24 11.11
CA SER A 94 7.78 -4.67 11.40
C SER A 94 6.35 -4.88 11.89
N ALA A 95 5.51 -5.49 11.07
CA ALA A 95 4.07 -5.56 11.27
C ALA A 95 3.46 -6.93 10.97
N LEU A 96 2.31 -7.18 11.61
CA LEU A 96 1.39 -8.28 11.36
C LEU A 96 -0.03 -7.70 11.19
N TYR A 97 -0.78 -8.23 10.24
CA TYR A 97 -2.21 -7.92 10.14
C TYR A 97 -3.04 -9.07 10.68
N ASP A 98 -3.63 -8.86 11.85
CA ASP A 98 -4.64 -9.74 12.41
C ASP A 98 -5.96 -9.53 11.65
N ILE A 99 -6.25 -10.48 10.77
CA ILE A 99 -7.40 -10.43 9.88
C ILE A 99 -8.70 -10.89 10.58
N VAL A 100 -8.59 -11.50 11.75
CA VAL A 100 -9.74 -11.91 12.58
C VAL A 100 -10.26 -10.68 13.33
N GLY A 101 -9.36 -9.94 13.98
CA GLY A 101 -9.67 -8.72 14.74
C GLY A 101 -9.81 -7.45 13.89
N ASP A 102 -9.35 -7.49 12.64
CA ASP A 102 -9.19 -6.33 11.74
C ASP A 102 -8.22 -5.29 12.34
N GLU A 103 -7.03 -5.75 12.73
CA GLU A 103 -6.06 -5.01 13.55
C GLU A 103 -4.64 -5.09 12.98
N LEU A 104 -3.96 -3.94 12.93
CA LEU A 104 -2.55 -3.86 12.55
C LEU A 104 -1.69 -3.84 13.82
N ILE A 105 -0.86 -4.86 13.97
CA ILE A 105 0.03 -5.04 15.11
C ILE A 105 1.45 -4.76 14.64
N ILE A 106 2.23 -4.06 15.45
CA ILE A 106 3.63 -3.72 15.16
C ILE A 106 4.52 -4.11 16.31
N GLN A 107 5.80 -4.34 16.02
CA GLN A 107 6.81 -4.45 17.07
C GLN A 107 7.21 -3.07 17.56
N HIS A 108 7.29 -2.90 18.88
CA HIS A 108 7.96 -1.74 19.44
C HIS A 108 9.45 -1.74 19.05
N TYR A 109 10.09 -0.56 18.98
CA TYR A 109 11.47 -0.43 18.49
C TYR A 109 12.49 -1.28 19.27
N ASN A 110 12.23 -1.54 20.56
CA ASN A 110 13.08 -2.37 21.42
C ASN A 110 12.73 -3.87 21.38
N ARG A 111 11.74 -4.26 20.56
CA ARG A 111 11.21 -5.64 20.43
C ARG A 111 10.76 -6.28 21.75
N GLY A 112 10.52 -5.49 22.80
CA GLY A 112 10.14 -5.99 24.12
C GLY A 112 8.64 -6.27 24.27
N PHE A 113 7.81 -5.66 23.42
CA PHE A 113 6.37 -5.88 23.38
C PHE A 113 5.80 -5.48 22.02
N GLU A 114 4.58 -5.94 21.78
CA GLU A 114 3.82 -5.73 20.56
C GLU A 114 2.74 -4.68 20.80
N ILE A 115 2.49 -3.86 19.78
CA ILE A 115 1.56 -2.73 19.86
C ILE A 115 0.50 -2.92 18.79
N GLN A 116 -0.75 -2.97 19.24
CA GLN A 116 -1.91 -2.84 18.38
C GLN A 116 -2.15 -1.35 18.10
N LEU A 117 -2.09 -0.97 16.83
CA LEU A 117 -2.34 0.41 16.42
C LEU A 117 -3.83 0.75 16.48
N LEU A 118 -4.12 2.01 16.84
CA LEU A 118 -5.49 2.53 16.86
C LEU A 118 -6.04 2.59 15.43
N ARG A 119 -7.05 1.76 15.15
CA ARG A 119 -7.61 1.59 13.80
C ARG A 119 -8.07 2.90 13.18
N GLU A 120 -8.67 3.79 13.95
CA GLU A 120 -9.17 5.10 13.53
C GLU A 120 -8.08 6.07 13.07
N LYS A 121 -6.83 5.86 13.51
CA LYS A 121 -5.68 6.64 13.08
C LYS A 121 -5.00 6.06 11.84
N ILE A 122 -5.31 4.82 11.47
CA ILE A 122 -4.78 4.20 10.26
C ILE A 122 -5.68 4.55 9.07
N SER A 123 -5.13 5.26 8.10
CA SER A 123 -5.82 5.45 6.82
C SER A 123 -5.43 4.38 5.80
N HIS A 124 -4.16 3.99 5.78
CA HIS A 124 -3.57 3.05 4.82
C HIS A 124 -2.49 2.23 5.50
N PHE A 125 -2.29 1.00 5.08
CA PHE A 125 -1.06 0.26 5.35
C PHE A 125 -0.75 -0.72 4.23
N SER A 126 0.49 -1.16 4.14
CA SER A 126 0.92 -2.17 3.20
C SER A 126 1.75 -3.24 3.89
N LEU A 127 1.55 -4.47 3.43
CA LEU A 127 2.37 -5.64 3.69
C LEU A 127 2.87 -6.16 2.32
N PRO A 128 3.83 -7.10 2.26
CA PRO A 128 4.21 -7.73 1.01
C PRO A 128 2.98 -8.14 0.18
N ASN A 129 2.90 -7.67 -1.07
CA ASN A 129 1.81 -7.92 -2.02
C ASN A 129 0.41 -7.38 -1.66
N HIS A 130 0.24 -6.67 -0.54
CA HIS A 130 -1.05 -6.15 -0.10
C HIS A 130 -1.01 -4.67 0.22
N THR A 131 -2.03 -3.94 -0.22
CA THR A 131 -2.27 -2.55 0.20
C THR A 131 -3.66 -2.45 0.77
N PHE A 132 -3.76 -2.13 2.05
CA PHE A 132 -5.01 -1.99 2.75
C PHE A 132 -5.40 -0.53 2.92
N VAL A 133 -6.67 -0.24 2.64
CA VAL A 133 -7.29 1.07 2.87
C VAL A 133 -8.37 0.94 3.93
N ARG A 134 -8.44 1.89 4.85
CA ARG A 134 -9.51 1.94 5.84
C ARG A 134 -10.74 2.61 5.24
N LEU A 135 -11.86 1.90 5.22
CA LEU A 135 -13.16 2.47 4.86
C LEU A 135 -14.01 2.68 6.10
N VAL A 136 -14.66 3.84 6.14
CA VAL A 136 -15.73 4.17 7.09
C VAL A 136 -17.00 4.41 6.28
N PRO A 137 -18.12 3.77 6.63
CA PRO A 137 -19.37 3.96 5.91
C PRO A 137 -19.85 5.41 5.98
N ASP A 138 -20.31 5.91 4.85
CA ASP A 138 -20.91 7.22 4.64
C ASP A 138 -22.14 7.10 3.73
N SER A 139 -22.71 8.23 3.30
CA SER A 139 -23.90 8.24 2.44
C SER A 139 -23.70 7.62 1.06
N THR A 140 -22.46 7.49 0.60
CA THR A 140 -22.10 6.96 -0.74
C THR A 140 -21.76 5.47 -0.73
N ASN A 141 -21.49 4.88 0.44
CA ASN A 141 -21.07 3.49 0.58
C ASN A 141 -21.70 2.79 1.79
N ALA A 142 -22.91 3.21 2.20
CA ALA A 142 -23.62 2.76 3.40
C ALA A 142 -23.79 1.23 3.55
N ALA A 143 -23.70 0.47 2.44
CA ALA A 143 -23.77 -1.00 2.46
C ALA A 143 -22.46 -1.68 2.91
N LEU A 144 -21.34 -0.97 2.94
CA LEU A 144 -20.05 -1.54 3.34
C LEU A 144 -19.93 -1.54 4.87
N ARG A 145 -19.25 -2.55 5.41
CA ARG A 145 -18.86 -2.57 6.82
C ARG A 145 -17.58 -1.75 6.98
N ALA A 146 -17.48 -0.97 8.07
CA ALA A 146 -16.24 -0.29 8.41
C ALA A 146 -15.10 -1.29 8.59
N GLY A 147 -13.88 -0.90 8.20
CA GLY A 147 -12.69 -1.72 8.40
C GLY A 147 -11.65 -1.58 7.30
N PHE A 148 -10.64 -2.45 7.32
CA PHE A 148 -9.62 -2.49 6.28
C PHE A 148 -10.04 -3.35 5.09
N TYR A 149 -9.76 -2.85 3.88
CA TYR A 149 -10.04 -3.51 2.61
C TYR A 149 -8.76 -3.60 1.81
N ASP A 150 -8.48 -4.77 1.24
CA ASP A 150 -7.34 -4.97 0.34
C ASP A 150 -7.65 -4.34 -1.03
N GLN A 151 -6.79 -3.43 -1.46
CA GLN A 151 -6.89 -2.73 -2.73
C GLN A 151 -6.23 -3.55 -3.82
N LEU A 152 -7.04 -4.33 -4.53
CA LEU A 152 -6.58 -5.23 -5.58
C LEU A 152 -6.26 -4.50 -6.89
N TYR A 153 -6.92 -3.36 -7.11
CA TYR A 153 -6.72 -2.51 -8.27
C TYR A 153 -7.13 -1.07 -7.96
N ASP A 154 -6.33 -0.11 -8.43
CA ASP A 154 -6.59 1.32 -8.30
C ASP A 154 -6.47 2.02 -9.66
N GLY A 155 -7.61 2.23 -10.31
CA GLY A 155 -7.70 2.87 -11.62
C GLY A 155 -8.91 3.79 -11.70
N LYS A 156 -9.57 3.86 -12.86
CA LYS A 156 -10.84 4.61 -13.00
C LYS A 156 -11.93 4.08 -12.05
N VAL A 157 -11.84 2.81 -11.71
CA VAL A 157 -12.65 2.12 -10.70
C VAL A 157 -11.68 1.40 -9.79
N ALA A 158 -11.87 1.51 -8.48
CA ALA A 158 -11.12 0.75 -7.50
C ALA A 158 -11.78 -0.62 -7.28
N VAL A 159 -10.97 -1.67 -7.19
CA VAL A 159 -11.43 -3.01 -6.79
C VAL A 159 -10.90 -3.28 -5.39
N LEU A 160 -11.83 -3.46 -4.46
CA LEU A 160 -11.55 -3.66 -3.04
C LEU A 160 -12.06 -5.02 -2.57
N ALA A 161 -11.30 -5.71 -1.73
CA ALA A 161 -11.68 -6.98 -1.13
C ALA A 161 -11.68 -6.87 0.40
N LYS A 162 -12.83 -7.18 1.03
CA LYS A 162 -12.85 -7.43 2.48
C LYS A 162 -12.43 -8.87 2.71
N ARG A 163 -11.35 -9.06 3.45
CA ARG A 163 -10.85 -10.38 3.83
C ARG A 163 -11.30 -10.71 5.26
N THR A 164 -11.52 -11.98 5.54
CA THR A 164 -11.93 -12.46 6.86
C THR A 164 -11.35 -13.85 7.06
N LYS A 165 -10.89 -14.13 8.28
CA LYS A 165 -10.49 -15.48 8.72
C LYS A 165 -11.31 -15.82 9.96
N ILE A 166 -11.68 -17.09 10.07
CA ILE A 166 -12.34 -17.64 11.24
C ILE A 166 -11.36 -18.63 11.83
N VAL A 167 -11.08 -18.47 13.12
CA VAL A 167 -10.21 -19.35 13.89
C VAL A 167 -11.12 -20.22 14.74
N GLU A 168 -10.95 -21.54 14.64
CA GLU A 168 -11.69 -22.49 15.46
C GLU A 168 -10.87 -22.91 16.68
N GLU A 169 -11.43 -22.74 17.87
CA GLU A 169 -10.86 -23.28 19.09
C GLU A 169 -11.13 -24.78 19.15
N SER A 170 -10.08 -25.57 19.32
CA SER A 170 -10.23 -27.00 19.59
C SER A 170 -10.52 -27.18 21.08
N THR A 171 -11.80 -27.19 21.48
CA THR A 171 -12.18 -27.65 22.82
C THR A 171 -11.83 -29.13 22.92
N THR A 172 -10.85 -29.47 23.77
CA THR A 172 -10.51 -30.86 24.12
C THR A 172 -11.25 -31.24 25.40
#